data_AF-A0A2D5MTK5-F1
#
_entry.id   AF-A0A2D5MTK5-F1
#
_cell.length_a   1.000
_cell.length_b   1.000
_cell.length_c   1.000
_cell.angle_alpha   90.00
_cell.angle_beta   90.00
_cell.angle_gamma   90.00
#
_symmetry.space_group_name_H-M   'P 1'
#
loop_
_entity.id
_entity.type
_entity.pdbx_description
1 polymer ?
#
loop_
_entity_poly.entity_id
_entity_poly.type
_entity_poly.pdbx_seq_one_letter_code
_entity_poly.pdbx_strand_id
1 'polypeptide(L)'
;MMEPYDTNTGVHNRVQITIDLNELVWARGEYLKQEMSVNQSEYLAETLRRTLTWDTLYSMIDQTILEFFENHEHPEIWDPHYGEIQPEPGREKELQNLEKAAKDREKAKAEFEMVDLVSPAWTIKVPRRIKK
;
A
#
# COMPACT_ATOMS: atom_id res chain seq x y z
N MET A 1 19.13 -15.55 14.40
CA MET A 1 18.72 -16.53 15.41
C MET A 1 17.24 -16.31 15.63
N MET A 2 16.40 -17.30 15.27
CA MET A 2 14.95 -17.21 15.42
C MET A 2 14.62 -17.81 16.79
N GLU A 3 13.99 -17.05 17.68
CA GLU A 3 13.69 -17.51 19.03
C GLU A 3 12.77 -18.73 19.01
N PRO A 4 13.00 -19.73 19.89
CA PRO A 4 12.15 -20.91 19.96
C PRO A 4 10.86 -20.54 20.70
N TYR A 5 9.73 -20.58 20.00
CA TYR A 5 8.42 -20.40 20.62
C TYR A 5 8.24 -21.37 21.79
N ASP A 6 8.00 -20.80 22.98
CA ASP A 6 7.59 -21.50 24.19
C ASP A 6 6.24 -22.21 23.93
N THR A 7 6.23 -23.53 24.03
CA THR A 7 5.07 -24.38 23.74
C THR A 7 4.23 -24.70 24.97
N ASN A 8 4.50 -24.06 26.13
CA ASN A 8 3.86 -24.42 27.39
C ASN A 8 3.26 -23.24 28.17
N THR A 9 2.84 -22.18 27.46
CA THR A 9 1.77 -21.30 27.95
C THR A 9 0.45 -21.83 27.39
N GLY A 10 -0.65 -21.77 28.15
CA GLY A 10 -2.00 -22.17 27.67
C GLY A 10 -2.55 -21.34 26.50
N VAL A 11 -1.67 -20.71 25.73
CA VAL A 11 -1.92 -19.92 24.54
C VAL A 11 -1.75 -20.85 23.35
N HIS A 12 -2.87 -21.37 22.85
CA HIS A 12 -2.85 -22.18 21.63
C HIS A 12 -2.41 -21.31 20.45
N ASN A 13 -1.25 -21.62 19.85
CA ASN A 13 -0.76 -20.96 18.63
C ASN A 13 -1.70 -21.10 17.42
N ARG A 14 -2.65 -22.05 17.49
CA ARG A 14 -3.68 -22.24 16.48
C ARG A 14 -5.03 -22.25 17.17
N VAL A 15 -5.82 -21.21 16.89
CA VAL A 15 -7.21 -21.11 17.33
C VAL A 15 -8.09 -21.52 16.16
N GLN A 16 -8.88 -22.58 16.35
CA GLN A 16 -9.92 -22.97 15.41
C GLN A 16 -11.26 -22.48 15.95
N ILE A 17 -11.93 -21.64 15.17
CA ILE A 17 -13.31 -21.21 15.45
C ILE A 17 -14.22 -22.05 14.56
N THR A 18 -15.17 -22.75 15.18
CA THR A 18 -16.22 -23.49 14.47
C THR A 18 -17.55 -22.88 14.84
N ILE A 19 -18.35 -22.55 13.83
CA ILE A 19 -19.65 -21.89 14.00
C ILE A 19 -20.70 -22.77 13.34
N ASP A 20 -21.72 -23.18 14.09
CA ASP A 20 -22.91 -23.80 13.51
C ASP A 20 -23.87 -22.70 13.03
N LEU A 21 -24.06 -22.63 11.72
CA LEU A 21 -24.93 -21.63 11.11
C LEU A 21 -26.42 -21.88 11.39
N ASN A 22 -26.84 -23.11 11.68
CA ASN A 22 -28.23 -23.38 12.04
C ASN A 22 -28.55 -22.80 13.42
N GLU A 23 -27.68 -23.09 14.40
CA GLU A 23 -27.84 -22.55 15.76
C GLU A 23 -27.73 -21.02 15.75
N LEU A 24 -26.81 -20.47 14.95
CA LEU A 24 -26.66 -19.03 14.81
C LEU A 24 -27.92 -18.38 14.22
N VAL A 25 -28.48 -18.95 13.14
CA VAL A 25 -29.73 -18.43 12.56
C VAL A 25 -30.87 -18.47 13.57
N TRP A 26 -30.98 -19.56 14.34
CA TRP A 26 -32.02 -19.69 15.36
C TRP A 26 -31.89 -18.63 16.47
N ALA A 27 -30.69 -18.50 17.06
CA ALA A 27 -30.42 -17.51 18.10
C ALA A 27 -30.62 -16.07 17.59
N ARG A 28 -30.25 -15.80 16.33
CA ARG A 28 -30.49 -14.48 15.72
C ARG A 28 -31.95 -14.24 15.41
N GLY A 29 -32.71 -15.26 15.02
CA GLY A 29 -34.17 -15.19 14.84
C GLY A 29 -34.87 -14.80 16.14
N GLU A 30 -34.51 -15.44 17.26
CA GLU A 30 -35.03 -15.10 18.59
C GLU A 30 -34.68 -13.67 19.01
N TYR A 31 -33.42 -13.26 18.83
CA TYR A 31 -32.98 -11.88 19.12
C TYR A 31 -33.76 -10.84 18.30
N LEU A 32 -34.03 -11.14 17.02
CA LEU A 32 -34.83 -10.29 16.13
C LEU A 32 -36.34 -10.44 16.34
N LYS A 33 -36.76 -11.29 17.30
CA LYS A 33 -38.16 -11.59 17.63
C LYS A 33 -38.97 -12.10 16.43
N GLN A 34 -38.35 -12.93 15.60
CA GLN A 34 -39.03 -13.60 14.50
C GLN A 34 -39.27 -15.07 14.79
N GLU A 35 -40.55 -15.45 14.72
CA GLU A 35 -40.94 -16.85 14.79
C GLU A 35 -40.70 -17.49 13.43
N MET A 36 -39.86 -18.52 13.43
CA MET A 36 -39.45 -19.24 12.22
C MET A 36 -39.73 -20.72 12.42
N SER A 37 -40.23 -21.39 11.38
CA SER A 37 -40.26 -22.85 11.37
C SER A 37 -38.85 -23.42 11.18
N VAL A 38 -38.64 -24.68 11.58
CA VAL A 38 -37.37 -25.40 11.40
C VAL A 38 -36.92 -25.35 9.94
N ASN A 39 -37.83 -25.64 8.99
CA ASN A 39 -37.53 -25.62 7.56
C ASN A 39 -37.06 -24.23 7.06
N GLN A 40 -37.64 -23.15 7.59
CA GLN A 40 -37.22 -21.79 7.21
C GLN A 40 -35.82 -21.47 7.74
N SER A 41 -35.49 -21.92 8.95
CA SER A 41 -34.14 -21.74 9.50
C SER A 41 -33.10 -22.55 8.73
N GLU A 42 -33.39 -23.82 8.42
CA GLU A 42 -32.48 -24.65 7.62
C GLU A 42 -32.23 -24.04 6.24
N TYR A 43 -33.28 -23.53 5.59
CA TYR A 43 -33.15 -22.86 4.30
C TYR A 43 -32.25 -21.62 4.38
N LEU A 44 -32.42 -20.80 5.43
CA LEU A 44 -31.59 -19.62 5.63
C LEU A 44 -30.14 -20.00 5.95
N ALA A 45 -29.92 -20.99 6.80
CA ALA A 45 -28.58 -21.48 7.13
C ALA A 45 -27.85 -22.02 5.88
N GLU A 46 -28.53 -22.80 5.05
CA GLU A 46 -27.98 -23.31 3.78
C GLU A 46 -27.67 -22.18 2.79
N THR A 47 -28.52 -21.15 2.75
CA THR A 47 -28.25 -19.96 1.93
C THR A 47 -27.00 -19.24 2.42
N LEU A 48 -26.88 -19.00 3.74
CA LEU A 48 -25.74 -18.34 4.35
C LEU A 48 -24.43 -19.11 4.13
N ARG A 49 -24.44 -20.45 4.10
CA ARG A 49 -23.24 -21.24 3.76
C ARG A 49 -22.65 -20.88 2.39
N ARG A 50 -23.49 -20.42 1.45
CA ARG A 50 -23.07 -20.07 0.09
C ARG A 50 -22.79 -18.58 -0.10
N THR A 51 -23.44 -17.74 0.71
CA THR A 51 -23.42 -16.28 0.49
C THR A 51 -22.66 -15.50 1.55
N LEU A 52 -22.40 -16.07 2.73
CA LEU A 52 -21.69 -15.38 3.80
C LEU A 52 -20.24 -15.12 3.39
N THR A 53 -19.88 -13.85 3.24
CA THR A 53 -18.50 -13.41 3.03
C THR A 53 -17.89 -12.94 4.35
N TRP A 54 -16.59 -13.14 4.50
CA TRP A 54 -15.84 -12.77 5.71
C TRP A 54 -15.27 -11.35 5.63
N ASP A 55 -15.85 -10.50 4.78
CA ASP A 55 -15.29 -9.19 4.43
C ASP A 55 -15.13 -8.29 5.66
N THR A 56 -16.08 -8.31 6.60
CA THR A 56 -15.97 -7.53 7.84
C THR A 56 -14.83 -8.01 8.73
N LEU A 57 -14.61 -9.33 8.80
CA LEU A 57 -13.53 -9.92 9.59
C LEU A 57 -12.17 -9.58 8.97
N TYR A 58 -12.05 -9.69 7.65
CA TYR A 58 -10.84 -9.30 6.93
C TYR A 58 -10.57 -7.80 7.07
N SER A 59 -11.58 -6.94 6.92
CA SER A 59 -11.42 -5.50 7.10
C SER A 59 -10.92 -5.13 8.49
N MET A 60 -11.39 -5.79 9.56
CA MET A 60 -10.90 -5.55 10.92
C MET A 60 -9.43 -5.98 11.08
N ILE A 61 -9.06 -7.13 10.52
CA ILE A 61 -7.68 -7.62 10.55
C ILE A 61 -6.77 -6.67 9.76
N ASP A 62 -7.14 -6.34 8.54
CA ASP A 62 -6.38 -5.47 7.65
C ASP A 62 -6.16 -4.09 8.29
N GLN A 63 -7.22 -3.51 8.86
CA GLN A 63 -7.10 -2.25 9.59
C GLN A 63 -6.13 -2.37 10.77
N THR A 64 -6.21 -3.44 11.57
CA THR A 64 -5.30 -3.64 12.70
C THR A 64 -3.85 -3.78 12.25
N ILE A 65 -3.62 -4.48 11.12
CA ILE A 65 -2.28 -4.60 10.51
C ILE A 65 -1.78 -3.23 10.05
N LEU A 66 -2.60 -2.47 9.34
CA LEU A 66 -2.24 -1.14 8.84
C LEU A 66 -1.96 -0.19 10.00
N GLU A 67 -2.80 -0.16 11.02
CA GLU A 67 -2.59 0.64 12.23
C GLU A 67 -1.28 0.27 12.94
N PHE A 68 -0.93 -1.02 12.98
CA PHE A 68 0.36 -1.45 13.53
C PHE A 68 1.53 -0.88 12.73
N PHE A 69 1.50 -0.96 11.39
CA PHE A 69 2.57 -0.43 10.54
C PHE A 69 2.60 1.10 10.43
N GLU A 70 1.45 1.76 10.58
CA GLU A 70 1.36 3.22 10.65
C GLU A 70 1.78 3.74 12.03
N ASN A 71 1.75 2.90 13.07
CA ASN A 71 2.23 3.28 14.39
C ASN A 71 3.76 3.26 14.42
N HIS A 72 4.35 4.43 14.17
CA HIS A 72 5.80 4.64 14.17
C HIS A 72 6.43 4.41 15.55
N GLU A 73 5.65 4.23 16.62
CA GLU A 73 6.16 3.99 17.98
C GLU A 73 6.66 2.56 18.21
N HIS A 74 6.32 1.59 17.33
CA HIS A 74 6.79 0.22 17.50
C HIS A 74 8.29 0.10 17.13
N PRO A 75 9.15 -0.43 18.02
CA PRO A 75 10.60 -0.43 17.83
C PRO A 75 11.08 -1.26 16.62
N GLU A 76 10.25 -2.14 16.07
CA GLU A 76 10.55 -2.91 14.84
C GLU A 76 10.12 -2.22 13.53
N ILE A 77 9.25 -1.19 13.61
CA ILE A 77 8.69 -0.49 12.44
C ILE A 77 9.21 0.95 12.34
N TRP A 78 9.74 1.50 13.44
CA TRP A 78 10.38 2.82 13.47
C TRP A 78 11.31 3.00 12.26
N ASP A 79 10.92 3.84 11.30
CA ASP A 79 11.79 4.29 10.22
C ASP A 79 12.73 5.35 10.80
N PRO A 80 14.04 5.08 10.91
CA PRO A 80 14.99 6.05 11.46
C PRO A 80 15.11 7.34 10.63
N HIS A 81 14.50 7.42 9.43
CA HIS A 81 14.61 8.57 8.53
C HIS A 81 13.41 9.53 8.56
N TYR A 82 12.40 9.32 9.41
CA TYR A 82 11.27 10.25 9.52
C TYR A 82 11.72 11.61 10.07
N GLY A 83 11.63 12.66 9.25
CA GLY A 83 12.09 14.01 9.59
C GLY A 83 13.49 14.36 9.10
N GLU A 84 14.12 13.51 8.29
CA GLU A 84 15.36 13.90 7.60
C GLU A 84 15.09 15.07 6.63
N ILE A 85 15.79 16.18 6.88
CA ILE A 85 15.78 17.32 5.98
C ILE A 85 16.70 16.96 4.82
N GLN A 86 16.12 16.61 3.67
CA GLN A 86 16.90 16.51 2.43
C GLN A 86 17.26 17.93 1.98
N PRO A 87 18.55 18.24 1.78
CA PRO A 87 19.69 17.35 1.73
C PRO A 87 20.41 17.20 3.08
N GLU A 88 20.90 15.99 3.35
CA GLU A 88 21.70 15.68 4.54
C GLU A 88 22.86 16.68 4.75
N PRO A 89 23.17 17.05 6.01
CA PRO A 89 24.28 17.94 6.34
C PRO A 89 25.60 17.41 5.73
N GLY A 90 26.23 18.23 4.87
CA GLY A 90 27.45 17.86 4.14
C GLY A 90 27.30 17.62 2.63
N ARG A 91 26.07 17.52 2.11
CA ARG A 91 25.81 17.43 0.66
C ARG A 91 25.70 18.79 -0.06
N GLU A 92 25.93 19.90 0.62
CA GLU A 92 25.87 21.27 0.04
C GLU A 92 26.72 21.42 -1.22
N LYS A 93 27.88 20.76 -1.25
CA LYS A 93 28.79 20.74 -2.40
C LYS A 93 28.19 19.99 -3.61
N GLU A 94 27.39 18.95 -3.38
CA GLU A 94 26.70 18.22 -4.43
C GLU A 94 25.58 19.07 -5.04
N LEU A 95 24.81 19.82 -4.22
CA LEU A 95 23.82 20.76 -4.74
C LEU A 95 24.45 21.88 -5.56
N GLN A 96 25.55 22.46 -5.09
CA GLN A 96 26.27 23.48 -5.85
C GLN A 96 26.77 22.94 -7.20
N ASN A 97 27.23 21.68 -7.24
CA ASN A 97 27.65 21.03 -8.48
C ASN A 97 26.47 20.78 -9.43
N LEU A 98 25.31 20.34 -8.91
CA LEU A 98 24.10 20.13 -9.69
C LEU A 98 23.57 21.46 -10.26
N GLU A 99 23.55 22.52 -9.46
CA GLU A 99 23.13 23.86 -9.90
C GLU A 99 24.09 24.41 -10.97
N LYS A 100 25.40 24.24 -10.78
CA LYS A 100 26.41 24.62 -11.77
C LYS A 100 26.22 23.85 -13.08
N ALA A 101 26.01 22.54 -13.02
CA ALA A 101 25.76 21.72 -14.20
C ALA A 101 24.46 22.13 -14.93
N ALA A 102 23.41 22.53 -14.19
CA ALA A 102 22.18 23.05 -14.79
C ALA A 102 22.42 24.38 -15.52
N LYS A 103 23.13 25.33 -14.89
CA LYS A 103 23.51 26.62 -15.50
C LYS A 103 24.37 26.42 -16.75
N ASP A 104 25.31 25.48 -16.72
CA ASP A 104 26.16 25.18 -17.87
C ASP A 104 25.35 24.55 -19.03
N ARG A 105 24.34 23.72 -18.73
CA ARG A 105 23.41 23.19 -19.74
C ARG A 105 22.54 24.29 -20.36
N GLU A 106 22.06 25.26 -19.56
CA GLU A 106 21.29 26.40 -20.08
C GLU A 106 22.14 27.29 -20.99
N LYS A 107 23.37 27.62 -20.56
CA LYS A 107 24.32 28.35 -21.41
C LYS A 107 24.61 27.60 -22.70
N ALA A 108 24.84 26.29 -22.62
CA ALA A 108 25.06 25.46 -23.80
C ALA A 108 23.86 25.53 -24.74
N LYS A 109 22.61 25.41 -24.26
CA LYS A 109 21.40 25.53 -25.09
C LYS A 109 21.32 26.88 -25.82
N ALA A 110 21.71 27.98 -25.19
CA ALA A 110 21.71 29.30 -25.80
C ALA A 110 22.74 29.45 -26.94
N GLU A 111 23.73 28.57 -27.05
CA GLU A 111 24.70 28.54 -28.17
C GLU A 111 24.18 27.83 -29.42
N PHE A 112 23.00 27.20 -29.37
CA PHE A 112 22.42 26.46 -30.49
C PHE A 112 21.09 27.07 -30.93
N GLU A 113 20.94 27.27 -32.23
CA GLU A 113 19.68 27.61 -32.89
C GLU A 113 19.05 26.34 -33.48
N MET A 114 17.72 26.23 -33.43
CA MET A 114 17.02 25.09 -34.06
C MET A 114 16.74 25.41 -35.53
N VAL A 115 17.32 24.61 -36.43
CA VAL A 115 17.16 24.78 -37.88
C VAL A 115 16.40 23.59 -38.46
N ASP A 116 15.50 23.86 -39.38
CA ASP A 116 14.76 22.82 -40.11
C ASP A 116 15.62 22.31 -41.28
N LEU A 117 15.97 21.03 -41.25
CA LEU A 117 16.55 20.33 -42.39
C LEU A 117 15.43 19.68 -43.19
N VAL A 118 15.26 20.13 -44.43
CA VAL A 118 14.20 19.66 -45.34
C VAL A 118 14.81 18.72 -46.38
N SER A 119 14.21 17.54 -46.49
CA SER A 119 14.48 16.51 -47.51
C SER A 119 13.15 16.18 -48.22
N PRO A 120 13.14 15.68 -49.47
CA PRO A 120 11.91 15.45 -50.23
C PRO A 120 10.85 14.58 -49.53
N ALA A 121 11.26 13.75 -48.56
CA ALA A 121 10.37 12.84 -47.83
C ALA A 121 10.22 13.15 -46.32
N TRP A 122 10.95 14.13 -45.77
CA TRP A 122 10.88 14.48 -44.34
C TRP A 122 11.45 15.86 -44.01
N THR A 123 10.99 16.44 -42.90
CA THR A 123 11.58 17.63 -42.27
C THR A 123 11.89 17.32 -40.81
N ILE A 124 13.12 17.58 -40.36
CA ILE A 124 13.53 17.39 -38.96
C ILE A 124 14.18 18.66 -38.40
N LYS A 125 13.89 18.93 -37.13
CA LYS A 125 14.48 20.04 -36.36
C LYS A 125 15.79 19.58 -35.73
N VAL A 126 16.90 20.21 -36.10
CA VAL A 126 18.21 19.93 -35.51
C VAL A 126 18.81 21.18 -34.87
N PRO A 127 19.47 21.07 -33.70
CA PRO A 127 20.23 22.16 -33.12
C PRO A 127 21.52 22.38 -33.92
N ARG A 128 21.73 23.60 -34.39
CA ARG A 128 22.95 24.05 -35.07
C ARG A 128 23.65 25.08 -34.19
N ARG A 129 24.97 24.95 -34.04
CA ARG A 129 25.76 25.92 -33.25
C ARG A 129 25.79 27.27 -33.97
N ILE A 130 25.48 28.34 -33.23
CA ILE A 130 25.59 29.72 -33.73
C ILE A 130 27.09 30.01 -33.92
N LYS A 131 27.52 30.36 -35.15
CA LYS A 131 28.91 30.81 -35.37
C LYS A 131 29.09 32.19 -34.73
N LYS A 132 30.11 32.32 -33.88
CA LYS A 132 30.59 33.63 -33.41
C LYS A 132 31.30 34.38 -34.53
#